data_AF-A0A7T0LKI6-F1
#
_entry.id   AF-A0A7T0LKI6-F1
#
_cell.length_a   1.000
_cell.length_b   1.000
_cell.length_c   1.000
_cell.angle_alpha   90.00
_cell.angle_beta   90.00
_cell.angle_gamma   90.00
#
_symmetry.space_group_name_H-M   'P 1'
#
loop_
_entity.id
_entity.type
_entity.pdbx_description
1 polymer ?
#
loop_
_entity_poly.entity_id
_entity_poly.type
_entity_poly.pdbx_seq_one_letter_code
_entity_poly.pdbx_strand_id
1 'polypeptide(L)'
;MALTPSAGSRPGTRRPHADPLSARLRLWPLRGAQGQASAEYAGVIMVAVIVILALGAVFTPMGGRIATGVQCAIESVFSDGGGGGCGGEPATPVTVGRPKGDEAYAPNDAAGSRPQGPAGGQPQGPGGGQPQNPRPKEPVDQQKVNEALKGVHEDLRTGWFNPVSSRDLDSIENRLKGLNGAEVDSVIAGMSDDELRRWVQEMEQGWRPFGTGGWSTERRQQMWTRVLPNASYDTVRRLAGITQDIQPRFDDVEGDDESTEEEGQEFSYRESKGLPVVNGVSPSDIRQGLIGDCWYIASLKAVAASDPSVIENAITDNGNGTYTVRLYRDGKPVYITVTGDQVIMPDGDQGYARSTDKSELWPEIMEKALASYEGSYGAIEGGWASNGMEVLTGKPSTRRSTDSYSAADLKAELDQGHAVALSSQPTPRSSRNENPLYDKHHPRDSKGNELWERLMYGHAYQVVSVDLGDPSDPSDDTVTIQNPWYPDQPMTLPYEDWRNGFTQVHVNPVK
;
A
#
# COMPACT_ATOMS: atom_id res chain seq x y z
N MET A 1 -43.70 -32.64 -58.77
CA MET A 1 -43.47 -33.55 -57.62
C MET A 1 -43.68 -32.77 -56.33
N ALA A 2 -44.38 -33.38 -55.39
CA ALA A 2 -45.09 -32.85 -54.20
C ALA A 2 -44.22 -32.05 -53.20
N LEU A 3 -44.68 -30.88 -52.71
CA LEU A 3 -45.46 -30.56 -51.46
C LEU A 3 -44.69 -30.71 -50.12
N THR A 4 -44.53 -29.57 -49.42
CA THR A 4 -44.43 -29.42 -47.94
C THR A 4 -45.84 -29.52 -47.29
N PRO A 5 -46.10 -29.44 -45.95
CA PRO A 5 -45.28 -29.44 -44.70
C PRO A 5 -45.88 -30.35 -43.56
N SER A 6 -45.38 -30.30 -42.30
CA SER A 6 -46.18 -30.19 -41.03
C SER A 6 -45.59 -30.81 -39.74
N ALA A 7 -45.46 -29.96 -38.70
CA ALA A 7 -45.79 -30.09 -37.26
C ALA A 7 -45.32 -31.26 -36.34
N GLY A 8 -44.60 -30.89 -35.28
CA GLY A 8 -45.12 -30.80 -33.90
C GLY A 8 -45.23 -32.06 -33.01
N SER A 9 -44.53 -32.06 -31.86
CA SER A 9 -45.06 -32.53 -30.56
C SER A 9 -44.08 -32.27 -29.39
N ARG A 10 -44.61 -31.70 -28.28
CA ARG A 10 -44.02 -31.68 -26.91
C ARG A 10 -44.42 -32.96 -26.15
N PRO A 11 -43.69 -33.37 -25.10
CA PRO A 11 -44.02 -33.02 -23.69
C PRO A 11 -42.72 -32.77 -22.87
N GLY A 12 -42.65 -32.19 -21.66
CA GLY A 12 -43.61 -31.95 -20.58
C GLY A 12 -43.13 -32.62 -19.27
N THR A 13 -42.78 -31.81 -18.25
CA THR A 13 -42.62 -32.14 -16.80
C THR A 13 -41.34 -32.91 -16.38
N ARG A 14 -40.70 -32.74 -15.22
CA ARG A 14 -41.09 -32.23 -13.87
C ARG A 14 -39.80 -32.03 -13.02
N ARG A 15 -39.80 -31.04 -12.10
CA ARG A 15 -38.78 -30.89 -11.02
C ARG A 15 -38.91 -32.02 -9.99
N PRO A 16 -37.83 -32.44 -9.29
CA PRO A 16 -37.95 -33.09 -8.00
C PRO A 16 -37.77 -32.11 -6.82
N HIS A 17 -38.67 -32.25 -5.86
CA HIS A 17 -38.66 -31.65 -4.53
C HIS A 17 -37.54 -32.23 -3.66
N ALA A 18 -37.03 -31.39 -2.75
CA ALA A 18 -36.23 -31.77 -1.61
C ALA A 18 -37.12 -32.31 -0.46
N ASP A 19 -36.62 -33.31 0.26
CA ASP A 19 -36.88 -33.55 1.69
C ASP A 19 -35.78 -34.46 2.28
N PRO A 20 -35.55 -34.46 3.61
CA PRO A 20 -34.21 -34.54 4.21
C PRO A 20 -33.96 -35.86 4.97
N LEU A 21 -32.74 -35.98 5.53
CA LEU A 21 -32.25 -36.99 6.49
C LEU A 21 -31.74 -38.32 5.91
N SER A 22 -30.41 -38.44 5.77
CA SER A 22 -29.60 -39.56 6.29
C SER A 22 -28.18 -39.57 5.68
N ALA A 23 -27.29 -38.69 6.13
CA ALA A 23 -25.87 -38.80 5.80
C ALA A 23 -25.19 -39.81 6.74
N ARG A 24 -25.05 -41.06 6.28
CA ARG A 24 -24.12 -42.05 6.85
C ARG A 24 -22.70 -41.68 6.40
N LEU A 25 -21.81 -41.38 7.35
CA LEU A 25 -20.37 -41.26 7.10
C LEU A 25 -19.84 -42.57 6.46
N ARG A 26 -19.31 -42.46 5.24
CA ARG A 26 -18.43 -43.47 4.64
C ARG A 26 -17.02 -42.90 4.59
N LEU A 27 -16.15 -43.40 5.46
CA LEU A 27 -14.71 -43.17 5.42
C LEU A 27 -14.10 -43.99 4.28
N TRP A 28 -13.39 -43.32 3.37
CA TRP A 28 -12.46 -43.96 2.42
C TRP A 28 -11.05 -43.96 3.03
N PRO A 29 -10.24 -45.03 2.90
CA PRO A 29 -8.90 -45.07 3.47
C PRO A 29 -7.88 -44.46 2.52
N LEU A 30 -7.08 -43.52 3.02
CA LEU A 30 -5.85 -43.07 2.37
C LEU A 30 -4.78 -44.16 2.53
N ARG A 31 -4.37 -44.77 1.41
CA ARG A 31 -3.10 -45.51 1.30
C ARG A 31 -2.13 -44.65 0.49
N GLY A 32 -1.17 -44.04 1.17
CA GLY A 32 0.10 -43.57 0.60
C GLY A 32 1.22 -44.53 1.00
N ALA A 33 2.10 -44.83 0.06
CA ALA A 33 3.20 -45.78 0.20
C ALA A 33 4.39 -45.19 1.00
N GLN A 34 4.89 -45.98 1.96
CA GLN A 34 6.25 -46.06 2.56
C GLN A 34 7.03 -44.74 2.84
N GLY A 35 7.43 -44.41 4.08
CA GLY A 35 7.47 -45.21 5.30
C GLY A 35 7.81 -44.45 6.59
N GLN A 36 7.51 -45.13 7.71
CA GLN A 36 7.81 -44.84 9.12
C GLN A 36 7.18 -43.59 9.75
N ALA A 37 5.87 -43.64 10.00
CA ALA A 37 5.31 -42.98 11.18
C ALA A 37 5.45 -43.95 12.38
N SER A 38 6.29 -43.57 13.34
CA SER A 38 6.53 -44.28 14.60
C SER A 38 5.21 -44.48 15.38
N ALA A 39 5.16 -45.53 16.19
CA ALA A 39 4.04 -45.90 17.05
C ALA A 39 3.60 -44.83 18.08
N GLU A 40 4.23 -43.65 18.07
CA GLU A 40 3.91 -42.49 18.90
C GLU A 40 2.61 -41.80 18.46
N TYR A 41 2.26 -41.81 17.16
CA TYR A 41 1.01 -41.21 16.67
C TYR A 41 -0.26 -41.96 17.11
N ALA A 42 -0.17 -43.28 17.31
CA ALA A 42 -1.31 -44.08 17.78
C ALA A 42 -1.62 -43.86 19.27
N GLY A 43 -0.59 -43.59 20.09
CA GLY A 43 -0.76 -43.22 21.50
C GLY A 43 -1.37 -41.81 21.67
N VAL A 44 -1.00 -40.88 20.78
CA VAL A 44 -1.46 -39.47 20.77
C VAL A 44 -2.97 -39.34 20.53
N ILE A 45 -3.55 -40.15 19.64
CA ILE A 45 -4.99 -40.11 19.37
C ILE A 45 -5.80 -40.69 20.54
N MET A 46 -5.29 -41.73 21.21
CA MET A 46 -5.97 -42.36 22.34
C MET A 46 -6.06 -41.44 23.56
N VAL A 47 -5.02 -40.67 23.88
CA VAL A 47 -5.03 -39.75 25.03
C VAL A 47 -5.94 -38.54 24.76
N ALA A 48 -5.94 -37.99 23.55
CA ALA A 48 -6.82 -36.89 23.18
C ALA A 48 -8.31 -37.26 23.27
N VAL A 49 -8.67 -38.48 22.84
CA VAL A 49 -10.05 -38.99 22.96
C VAL A 49 -10.45 -39.21 24.43
N ILE A 50 -9.53 -39.66 25.29
CA ILE A 50 -9.79 -39.86 26.72
C ILE A 50 -10.00 -38.51 27.45
N VAL A 51 -9.23 -37.47 27.10
CA VAL A 51 -9.39 -36.13 27.70
C VAL A 51 -10.68 -35.44 27.22
N ILE A 52 -11.06 -35.62 25.95
CA ILE A 52 -12.32 -35.09 25.41
C ILE A 52 -13.54 -35.77 26.06
N LEU A 53 -13.45 -37.09 26.33
CA LEU A 53 -14.50 -37.81 27.06
C LEU A 53 -14.56 -37.45 28.56
N ALA A 54 -13.44 -37.06 29.16
CA ALA A 54 -13.40 -36.62 30.55
C ALA A 54 -13.91 -35.18 30.76
N LEU A 55 -13.73 -34.28 29.78
CA LEU A 55 -14.19 -32.89 29.85
C LEU A 55 -15.64 -32.69 29.36
N GLY A 56 -16.20 -33.63 28.59
CA GLY A 56 -17.60 -33.60 28.14
C GLY A 56 -18.64 -33.95 29.21
N ALA A 57 -18.23 -34.29 30.43
CA ALA A 57 -19.13 -34.75 31.50
C ALA A 57 -19.47 -33.68 32.56
N VAL A 58 -19.01 -32.43 32.42
CA VAL A 58 -19.38 -31.35 33.35
C VAL A 58 -19.75 -30.09 32.55
N PHE A 59 -21.00 -29.64 32.76
CA PHE A 59 -21.66 -28.41 32.28
C PHE A 59 -22.49 -28.50 30.99
N THR A 60 -23.80 -28.65 31.20
CA THR A 60 -24.88 -28.08 30.37
C THR A 60 -25.57 -26.95 31.16
N PRO A 61 -26.35 -26.05 30.50
CA PRO A 61 -26.21 -24.61 30.66
C PRO A 61 -27.36 -23.95 31.44
N MET A 62 -27.12 -22.76 32.01
CA MET A 62 -28.18 -21.81 32.36
C MET A 62 -27.93 -20.47 31.67
N GLY A 63 -28.89 -20.07 30.83
CA GLY A 63 -28.89 -18.80 30.10
C GLY A 63 -29.52 -17.64 30.89
N GLY A 64 -29.49 -16.46 30.27
CA GLY A 64 -30.28 -15.31 30.72
C GLY A 64 -29.66 -13.96 30.34
N ARG A 65 -30.24 -13.32 29.34
CA ARG A 65 -29.91 -11.98 28.81
C ARG A 65 -30.16 -10.88 29.84
N ILE A 66 -29.33 -9.82 29.86
CA ILE A 66 -29.78 -8.42 30.06
C ILE A 66 -28.95 -7.50 29.14
N ALA A 67 -29.67 -6.65 28.43
CA ALA A 67 -29.15 -5.59 27.55
C ALA A 67 -29.17 -4.22 28.26
N THR A 68 -28.57 -3.24 27.58
CA THR A 68 -28.71 -1.77 27.71
C THR A 68 -27.86 -1.00 28.73
N GLY A 69 -26.87 -0.27 28.19
CA GLY A 69 -26.79 1.19 28.25
C GLY A 69 -25.97 1.84 29.37
N VAL A 70 -24.94 2.61 29.01
CA VAL A 70 -24.90 4.09 29.08
C VAL A 70 -23.46 4.60 28.87
N GLN A 71 -23.37 5.67 28.07
CA GLN A 71 -22.22 6.56 27.85
C GLN A 71 -21.64 7.16 29.14
N CYS A 72 -20.39 7.63 29.03
CA CYS A 72 -19.66 8.50 29.96
C CYS A 72 -19.01 7.83 31.18
N ALA A 73 -17.77 7.38 31.00
CA ALA A 73 -16.67 7.56 31.96
C ALA A 73 -15.33 7.19 31.29
N ILE A 74 -14.85 8.03 30.37
CA ILE A 74 -13.43 8.05 29.98
C ILE A 74 -12.93 9.48 30.21
N GLU A 75 -13.02 9.91 31.47
CA GLU A 75 -12.29 11.04 32.04
C GLU A 75 -12.03 10.70 33.52
N SER A 76 -11.12 9.75 33.77
CA SER A 76 -10.53 9.56 35.10
C SER A 76 -9.21 8.78 35.13
N VAL A 77 -8.48 8.69 34.01
CA VAL A 77 -7.13 8.07 34.00
C VAL A 77 -6.01 9.10 33.90
N PHE A 78 -6.33 10.38 33.72
CA PHE A 78 -5.35 11.46 33.72
C PHE A 78 -5.82 12.64 34.56
N SER A 79 -5.80 12.49 35.89
CA SER A 79 -5.36 13.56 36.79
C SER A 79 -5.14 13.00 38.20
N ASP A 80 -4.17 13.61 38.86
CA ASP A 80 -3.73 13.50 40.26
C ASP A 80 -2.67 12.41 40.50
N GLY A 81 -1.38 12.74 40.67
CA GLY A 81 -0.73 14.04 40.77
C GLY A 81 0.75 13.83 41.08
N GLY A 82 1.59 14.73 40.59
CA GLY A 82 3.04 14.74 40.85
C GLY A 82 3.80 15.44 39.75
N GLY A 83 3.94 16.77 39.87
CA GLY A 83 4.54 17.64 38.86
C GLY A 83 6.01 17.34 38.54
N GLY A 84 6.34 17.56 37.28
CA GLY A 84 7.70 17.56 36.72
C GLY A 84 7.58 17.66 35.21
N GLY A 85 7.85 18.84 34.66
CA GLY A 85 7.60 19.18 33.26
C GLY A 85 8.38 18.29 32.29
N CYS A 86 7.71 17.83 31.24
CA CYS A 86 8.32 17.24 30.06
C CYS A 86 8.14 18.21 28.89
N GLY A 87 9.11 19.13 28.75
CA GLY A 87 9.45 19.69 27.46
C GLY A 87 10.40 18.71 26.78
N GLY A 88 9.91 17.95 25.82
CA GLY A 88 10.73 17.25 24.83
C GLY A 88 10.40 17.83 23.48
N GLU A 89 11.36 18.50 22.84
CA GLU A 89 11.22 18.97 21.46
C GLU A 89 10.89 17.77 20.55
N PRO A 90 9.88 17.86 19.68
CA PRO A 90 9.74 16.90 18.60
C PRO A 90 11.02 16.95 17.76
N ALA A 91 11.59 15.78 17.46
CA ALA A 91 12.75 15.67 16.61
C ALA A 91 12.51 16.47 15.33
N THR A 92 13.30 17.52 15.11
CA THR A 92 13.28 18.30 13.87
C THR A 92 13.64 17.37 12.71
N PRO A 93 12.73 17.14 11.75
CA PRO A 93 13.06 16.41 10.54
C PRO A 93 14.15 17.18 9.80
N VAL A 94 15.20 16.47 9.36
CA VAL A 94 16.16 17.02 8.42
C VAL A 94 15.44 17.09 7.08
N THR A 95 14.95 18.28 6.71
CA THR A 95 14.39 18.54 5.37
C THR A 95 15.45 18.19 4.32
N VAL A 96 15.08 17.42 3.29
CA VAL A 96 15.94 17.16 2.14
C VAL A 96 16.23 18.51 1.48
N GLY A 97 17.44 19.03 1.70
CA GLY A 97 17.82 20.36 1.24
C GLY A 97 17.93 20.41 -0.27
N ARG A 98 17.12 21.27 -0.91
CA ARG A 98 17.29 21.69 -2.30
C ARG A 98 18.71 22.27 -2.50
N PRO A 99 19.48 21.85 -3.51
CA PRO A 99 20.70 22.56 -3.87
C PRO A 99 20.36 23.99 -4.30
N LYS A 100 20.92 24.99 -3.64
CA LYS A 100 20.87 26.39 -4.11
C LYS A 100 21.86 26.54 -5.26
N GLY A 101 21.38 27.08 -6.38
CA GLY A 101 22.19 27.46 -7.54
C GLY A 101 21.34 28.25 -8.52
N ASP A 102 21.64 29.54 -8.61
CA ASP A 102 20.86 30.59 -9.24
C ASP A 102 20.89 30.62 -10.78
N GLU A 103 20.03 31.51 -11.30
CA GLU A 103 20.14 32.29 -12.54
C GLU A 103 19.33 31.87 -13.78
N ALA A 104 18.63 32.88 -14.28
CA ALA A 104 17.63 32.89 -15.32
C ALA A 104 18.19 32.53 -16.71
N TYR A 105 17.37 31.92 -17.55
CA TYR A 105 17.58 31.96 -18.99
C TYR A 105 16.26 32.05 -19.76
N ALA A 106 16.06 33.18 -20.41
CA ALA A 106 15.09 33.35 -21.49
C ALA A 106 15.73 32.88 -22.82
N PRO A 107 14.94 32.43 -23.81
CA PRO A 107 15.43 31.60 -24.91
C PRO A 107 16.03 32.45 -26.03
N ASN A 108 16.96 31.88 -26.81
CA ASN A 108 17.11 32.23 -28.22
C ASN A 108 17.83 31.15 -29.03
N ASP A 109 17.33 31.03 -30.25
CA ASP A 109 17.70 30.15 -31.35
C ASP A 109 19.18 30.20 -31.75
N ALA A 110 19.68 29.07 -32.25
CA ALA A 110 20.09 28.91 -33.66
C ALA A 110 21.20 27.86 -33.85
N ALA A 111 20.98 27.06 -34.89
CA ALA A 111 21.97 26.51 -35.82
C ALA A 111 23.09 25.60 -35.27
N GLY A 112 22.97 24.32 -35.65
CA GLY A 112 23.94 23.30 -35.35
C GLY A 112 25.27 23.42 -36.08
N SER A 113 26.23 22.64 -35.60
CA SER A 113 27.30 21.99 -36.35
C SER A 113 28.07 21.10 -35.38
N ARG A 114 28.00 19.77 -35.57
CA ARG A 114 28.93 18.80 -34.97
C ARG A 114 30.31 18.97 -35.62
N PRO A 115 31.39 18.70 -34.85
CA PRO A 115 32.34 17.70 -35.33
C PRO A 115 32.74 16.68 -34.25
N GLN A 116 33.05 15.47 -34.72
CA GLN A 116 33.47 14.31 -33.94
C GLN A 116 35.00 14.30 -33.68
N GLY A 117 35.37 13.83 -32.47
CA GLY A 117 36.58 13.04 -32.18
C GLY A 117 37.52 13.62 -31.11
N PRO A 118 38.38 12.81 -30.44
CA PRO A 118 38.30 11.38 -30.11
C PRO A 118 38.43 11.12 -28.58
N ALA A 119 38.37 9.83 -28.22
CA ALA A 119 38.36 9.26 -26.88
C ALA A 119 39.38 9.81 -25.86
N GLY A 120 38.94 10.00 -24.62
CA GLY A 120 39.81 10.18 -23.45
C GLY A 120 39.04 10.56 -22.18
N GLY A 121 38.99 9.64 -21.21
CA GLY A 121 38.65 9.92 -19.80
C GLY A 121 37.18 9.73 -19.44
N GLN A 122 36.85 8.60 -18.80
CA GLN A 122 35.66 8.49 -17.95
C GLN A 122 35.74 9.57 -16.86
N PRO A 123 34.73 10.43 -16.70
CA PRO A 123 34.50 11.06 -15.41
C PRO A 123 33.99 9.95 -14.50
N GLN A 124 34.75 9.66 -13.45
CA GLN A 124 34.25 8.91 -12.31
C GLN A 124 33.01 9.68 -11.80
N GLY A 125 31.83 9.10 -11.98
CA GLY A 125 30.61 9.61 -11.35
C GLY A 125 30.78 9.63 -9.83
N PRO A 126 30.06 10.50 -9.11
CA PRO A 126 30.14 10.54 -7.66
C PRO A 126 29.79 9.14 -7.14
N GLY A 127 30.71 8.59 -6.35
CA GLY A 127 30.64 7.21 -5.88
C GLY A 127 29.29 6.92 -5.24
N GLY A 128 28.59 5.94 -5.79
CA GLY A 128 27.45 5.31 -5.13
C GLY A 128 27.91 4.71 -3.82
N GLY A 129 27.70 5.44 -2.73
CA GLY A 129 27.92 4.93 -1.39
C GLY A 129 26.97 3.76 -1.16
N GLN A 130 27.49 2.65 -0.62
CA GLN A 130 26.66 1.80 0.23
C GLN A 130 25.94 2.71 1.25
N PRO A 131 24.71 2.39 1.69
CA PRO A 131 24.14 3.02 2.87
C PRO A 131 25.24 3.00 3.93
N GLN A 132 25.74 4.17 4.31
CA GLN A 132 26.76 4.24 5.35
C GLN A 132 26.04 3.75 6.58
N ASN A 133 26.27 2.48 6.96
CA ASN A 133 25.64 1.81 8.09
C ASN A 133 25.59 2.82 9.25
N PRO A 134 24.44 3.49 9.50
CA PRO A 134 24.47 4.63 10.37
C PRO A 134 24.76 4.04 11.74
N ARG A 135 25.94 4.35 12.28
CA ARG A 135 26.29 3.91 13.62
C ARG A 135 25.14 4.32 14.53
N PRO A 136 24.76 3.47 15.50
CA PRO A 136 23.74 3.85 16.45
C PRO A 136 24.10 5.23 17.02
N LYS A 137 23.19 6.19 16.85
CA LYS A 137 23.44 7.62 17.14
C LYS A 137 23.70 7.86 18.63
N GLU A 138 23.45 6.86 19.47
CA GLU A 138 23.38 6.94 20.92
C GLU A 138 24.26 5.86 21.57
N PRO A 139 24.83 6.12 22.76
CA PRO A 139 25.63 5.14 23.49
C PRO A 139 24.79 3.94 23.94
N VAL A 140 25.39 2.74 23.94
CA VAL A 140 24.72 1.50 24.38
C VAL A 140 25.05 1.21 25.84
N ASP A 141 24.04 1.10 26.70
CA ASP A 141 24.18 0.51 28.02
C ASP A 141 24.04 -1.03 27.92
N GLN A 142 25.18 -1.72 27.96
CA GLN A 142 25.20 -3.16 27.80
C GLN A 142 24.47 -3.90 28.93
N GLN A 143 24.37 -3.32 30.13
CA GLN A 143 23.62 -3.95 31.21
C GLN A 143 22.13 -3.98 30.89
N LYS A 144 21.58 -2.85 30.43
CA LYS A 144 20.17 -2.78 30.01
C LYS A 144 19.87 -3.72 28.85
N VAL A 145 20.76 -3.76 27.85
CA VAL A 145 20.61 -4.68 26.71
C VAL A 145 20.57 -6.13 27.19
N ASN A 146 21.51 -6.55 28.04
CA ASN A 146 21.58 -7.91 28.53
C ASN A 146 20.35 -8.28 29.39
N GLU A 147 19.86 -7.37 30.22
CA GLU A 147 18.66 -7.55 31.03
C GLU A 147 17.40 -7.65 30.17
N ALA A 148 17.26 -6.78 29.16
CA ALA A 148 16.15 -6.81 28.22
C ALA A 148 16.16 -8.08 27.38
N LEU A 149 17.32 -8.43 26.80
CA LEU A 149 17.49 -9.62 25.96
C LEU A 149 17.22 -10.91 26.74
N LYS A 150 17.69 -11.02 27.99
CA LYS A 150 17.34 -12.14 28.88
C LYS A 150 15.83 -12.26 29.06
N GLY A 151 15.14 -11.15 29.30
CA GLY A 151 13.69 -11.12 29.41
C GLY A 151 12.98 -11.53 28.12
N VAL A 152 13.45 -11.05 26.96
CA VAL A 152 12.93 -11.45 25.65
C VAL A 152 13.09 -12.96 25.42
N HIS A 153 14.24 -13.54 25.76
CA HIS A 153 14.45 -14.98 25.68
C HIS A 153 13.49 -15.77 26.59
N GLU A 154 13.20 -15.26 27.79
CA GLU A 154 12.24 -15.86 28.72
C GLU A 154 10.80 -15.77 28.19
N ASP A 155 10.40 -14.61 27.68
CA ASP A 155 9.06 -14.32 27.16
C ASP A 155 8.76 -15.11 25.87
N LEU A 156 9.78 -15.37 25.04
CA LEU A 156 9.66 -16.17 23.81
C LEU A 156 9.93 -17.67 24.00
N ARG A 157 10.25 -18.11 25.23
CA ARG A 157 10.51 -19.52 25.53
C ARG A 157 9.20 -20.31 25.54
N THR A 158 9.01 -21.13 24.52
CA THR A 158 7.80 -21.95 24.39
C THR A 158 8.00 -23.40 24.82
N GLY A 159 6.89 -24.03 25.20
CA GLY A 159 6.74 -25.47 25.40
C GLY A 159 5.32 -25.89 25.04
N TRP A 160 5.03 -27.20 25.00
CA TRP A 160 3.70 -27.72 24.61
C TRP A 160 2.51 -27.11 25.38
N PHE A 161 2.75 -26.62 26.59
CA PHE A 161 1.76 -25.96 27.44
C PHE A 161 2.07 -24.48 27.75
N ASN A 162 3.05 -23.88 27.08
CA ASN A 162 3.46 -22.48 27.29
C ASN A 162 3.60 -21.76 25.95
N PRO A 163 2.48 -21.40 25.30
CA PRO A 163 2.49 -20.52 24.14
C PRO A 163 2.94 -19.10 24.52
N VAL A 164 3.43 -18.33 23.55
CA VAL A 164 3.62 -16.89 23.75
C VAL A 164 2.23 -16.26 23.87
N SER A 165 1.97 -15.59 24.98
CA SER A 165 0.72 -14.90 25.26
C SER A 165 0.80 -13.42 24.88
N SER A 166 -0.35 -12.75 24.84
CA SER A 166 -0.38 -11.28 24.69
C SER A 166 0.39 -10.56 25.79
N ARG A 167 0.44 -11.12 27.02
CA ARG A 167 1.22 -10.54 28.12
C ARG A 167 2.72 -10.64 27.89
N ASP A 168 3.18 -11.69 27.23
CA ASP A 168 4.60 -11.87 26.90
C ASP A 168 4.99 -10.86 25.81
N LEU A 169 4.12 -10.65 24.80
CA LEU A 169 4.31 -9.58 23.82
C LEU A 169 4.30 -8.18 24.46
N ASP A 170 3.38 -7.92 25.40
CA ASP A 170 3.35 -6.66 26.15
C ASP A 170 4.63 -6.47 26.99
N SER A 171 5.14 -7.55 27.59
CA SER A 171 6.42 -7.56 28.34
C SER A 171 7.59 -7.20 27.42
N ILE A 172 7.69 -7.82 26.25
CA ILE A 172 8.72 -7.51 25.23
C ILE A 172 8.62 -6.03 24.83
N GLU A 173 7.42 -5.53 24.50
CA GLU A 173 7.23 -4.12 24.14
C GLU A 173 7.68 -3.17 25.27
N ASN A 174 7.32 -3.49 26.52
CA ASN A 174 7.69 -2.69 27.68
C ASN A 174 9.20 -2.69 27.97
N ARG A 175 9.89 -3.81 27.71
CA ARG A 175 11.35 -3.88 27.81
C ARG A 175 12.02 -2.98 26.78
N LEU A 176 11.53 -3.01 25.54
CA LEU A 176 12.02 -2.15 24.46
C LEU A 176 11.62 -0.67 24.69
N LYS A 177 10.58 -0.40 25.48
CA LYS A 177 10.14 0.97 25.84
C LYS A 177 11.16 1.78 26.62
N GLY A 178 11.98 1.13 27.45
CA GLY A 178 12.99 1.78 28.29
C GLY A 178 14.36 1.97 27.62
N LEU A 179 14.50 1.49 26.39
CA LEU A 179 15.76 1.48 25.65
C LEU A 179 15.81 2.61 24.62
N ASN A 180 17.03 3.10 24.39
CA ASN A 180 17.33 4.00 23.29
C ASN A 180 17.45 3.23 21.96
N GLY A 181 17.60 3.93 20.84
CA GLY A 181 17.59 3.28 19.52
C GLY A 181 18.69 2.23 19.32
N ALA A 182 19.88 2.52 19.82
CA ALA A 182 21.06 1.64 19.76
C ALA A 182 20.90 0.38 20.61
N GLU A 183 20.28 0.53 21.78
CA GLU A 183 20.00 -0.55 22.71
C GLU A 183 18.91 -1.48 22.16
N VAL A 184 17.85 -0.93 21.54
CA VAL A 184 16.81 -1.72 20.86
C VAL A 184 17.43 -2.55 19.73
N ASP A 185 18.26 -1.94 18.89
CA ASP A 185 18.99 -2.65 17.83
C ASP A 185 19.84 -3.79 18.42
N SER A 186 20.58 -3.53 19.50
CA SER A 186 21.43 -4.53 20.15
C SER A 186 20.63 -5.72 20.72
N VAL A 187 19.43 -5.47 21.26
CA VAL A 187 18.53 -6.55 21.72
C VAL A 187 18.07 -7.40 20.53
N ILE A 188 17.60 -6.78 19.45
CA ILE A 188 17.09 -7.50 18.27
C ILE A 188 18.22 -8.25 17.56
N ALA A 189 19.41 -7.65 17.48
CA ALA A 189 20.62 -8.29 16.97
C ALA A 189 21.02 -9.52 17.79
N GLY A 190 20.77 -9.51 19.10
CA GLY A 190 21.03 -10.64 20.01
C GLY A 190 20.00 -11.77 19.95
N MET A 191 18.82 -11.54 19.36
CA MET A 191 17.81 -12.59 19.16
C MET A 191 18.23 -13.54 18.03
N SER A 192 17.93 -14.83 18.16
CA SER A 192 18.04 -15.78 17.05
C SER A 192 16.94 -15.55 15.99
N ASP A 193 17.16 -16.03 14.77
CA ASP A 193 16.16 -15.89 13.71
C ASP A 193 14.84 -16.62 14.04
N ASP A 194 14.89 -17.72 14.80
CA ASP A 194 13.69 -18.44 15.24
C ASP A 194 12.89 -17.64 16.28
N GLU A 195 13.58 -16.90 17.15
CA GLU A 195 12.94 -15.99 18.10
C GLU A 195 12.32 -14.78 17.38
N LEU A 196 13.01 -14.21 16.39
CA LEU A 196 12.45 -13.12 15.58
C LEU A 196 11.21 -13.57 14.81
N ARG A 197 11.28 -14.72 14.11
CA ARG A 197 10.13 -15.27 13.39
C ARG A 197 8.96 -15.53 14.32
N ARG A 198 9.22 -16.10 15.51
CA ARG A 198 8.18 -16.32 16.50
C ARG A 198 7.57 -15.01 16.99
N TRP A 199 8.40 -14.05 17.37
CA TRP A 199 7.93 -12.76 17.86
C TRP A 199 7.05 -12.05 16.82
N VAL A 200 7.49 -12.00 15.56
CA VAL A 200 6.70 -11.44 14.45
C VAL A 200 5.41 -12.22 14.22
N GLN A 201 5.48 -13.56 14.14
CA GLN A 201 4.31 -14.40 13.91
C GLN A 201 3.24 -14.21 14.98
N GLU A 202 3.63 -14.09 16.25
CA GLU A 202 2.71 -13.89 17.37
C GLU A 202 2.13 -12.46 17.37
N MET A 203 2.91 -11.45 16.94
CA MET A 203 2.37 -10.10 16.70
C MET A 203 1.35 -10.08 15.55
N GLU A 204 1.63 -10.72 14.42
CA GLU A 204 0.77 -10.67 13.23
C GLU A 204 -0.48 -11.56 13.35
N GLN A 205 -0.31 -12.78 13.88
CA GLN A 205 -1.34 -13.83 13.81
C GLN A 205 -1.85 -14.26 15.19
N GLY A 206 -1.02 -14.10 16.22
CA GLY A 206 -1.28 -14.64 17.56
C GLY A 206 -1.40 -16.16 17.61
N TRP A 207 -1.78 -16.67 18.79
CA TRP A 207 -1.87 -18.11 19.02
C TRP A 207 -3.20 -18.71 18.52
N ARG A 208 -3.17 -19.24 17.30
CA ARG A 208 -4.33 -19.81 16.57
C ARG A 208 -5.15 -20.90 17.29
N PRO A 209 -4.61 -21.78 18.15
CA PRO A 209 -5.40 -22.85 18.77
C PRO A 209 -6.41 -22.40 19.85
N PHE A 210 -6.24 -21.22 20.46
CA PHE A 210 -7.11 -20.75 21.56
C PHE A 210 -7.63 -19.31 21.39
N GLY A 211 -7.50 -18.72 20.20
CA GLY A 211 -8.29 -17.55 19.79
C GLY A 211 -7.85 -16.19 20.34
N THR A 212 -6.64 -16.05 20.89
CA THR A 212 -6.05 -14.73 21.07
C THR A 212 -5.47 -14.29 19.73
N GLY A 213 -6.20 -13.43 19.01
CA GLY A 213 -5.67 -12.81 17.79
C GLY A 213 -4.38 -12.03 18.07
N GLY A 214 -3.56 -11.86 17.02
CA GLY A 214 -2.39 -11.00 17.07
C GLY A 214 -2.72 -9.55 17.41
N TRP A 215 -1.68 -8.72 17.49
CA TRP A 215 -1.82 -7.28 17.63
C TRP A 215 -2.55 -6.67 16.42
N SER A 216 -3.26 -5.57 16.64
CA SER A 216 -3.82 -4.79 15.52
C SER A 216 -2.70 -4.23 14.65
N THR A 217 -2.98 -4.01 13.36
CA THR A 217 -2.01 -3.45 12.40
C THR A 217 -1.45 -2.12 12.92
N GLU A 218 -2.28 -1.27 13.51
CA GLU A 218 -1.85 0.02 14.07
C GLU A 218 -0.81 -0.16 15.19
N ARG A 219 -1.03 -1.14 16.08
CA ARG A 219 -0.09 -1.42 17.18
C ARG A 219 1.24 -1.95 16.64
N ARG A 220 1.21 -2.81 15.61
CA ARG A 220 2.43 -3.29 14.96
C ARG A 220 3.18 -2.16 14.25
N GLN A 221 2.48 -1.28 13.54
CA GLN A 221 3.08 -0.11 12.90
C GLN A 221 3.72 0.86 13.89
N GLN A 222 3.11 1.07 15.05
CA GLN A 222 3.71 1.83 16.15
C GLN A 222 4.99 1.18 16.66
N MET A 223 5.00 -0.16 16.76
CA MET A 223 6.20 -0.91 17.14
C MET A 223 7.32 -0.75 16.11
N TRP A 224 7.01 -0.88 14.82
CA TRP A 224 8.01 -0.75 13.75
C TRP A 224 8.56 0.66 13.61
N THR A 225 7.73 1.69 13.80
CA THR A 225 8.18 3.09 13.81
C THR A 225 9.10 3.40 15.00
N ARG A 226 9.03 2.61 16.08
CA ARG A 226 9.98 2.71 17.19
C ARG A 226 11.29 1.99 16.89
N VAL A 227 11.21 0.80 16.32
CA VAL A 227 12.35 -0.10 16.12
C VAL A 227 13.20 0.32 14.92
N LEU A 228 12.57 0.47 13.76
CA LEU A 228 13.27 0.51 12.47
C LEU A 228 14.09 1.77 12.23
N PRO A 229 13.66 2.99 12.61
CA PRO A 229 14.45 4.20 12.33
C PRO A 229 15.84 4.21 12.99
N ASN A 230 16.04 3.41 14.05
CA ASN A 230 17.30 3.32 14.77
C ASN A 230 18.00 1.97 14.64
N ALA A 231 17.39 1.01 13.94
CA ALA A 231 17.97 -0.30 13.71
C ALA A 231 19.22 -0.22 12.82
N SER A 232 20.19 -1.11 13.05
CA SER A 232 21.29 -1.31 12.11
C SER A 232 20.75 -1.85 10.79
N TYR A 233 21.51 -1.65 9.72
CA TYR A 233 21.17 -2.18 8.41
C TYR A 233 20.94 -3.71 8.47
N ASP A 234 21.79 -4.45 9.20
CA ASP A 234 21.67 -5.90 9.32
C ASP A 234 20.37 -6.32 10.03
N THR A 235 19.99 -5.60 11.09
CA THR A 235 18.70 -5.81 11.77
C THR A 235 17.52 -5.54 10.84
N VAL A 236 17.56 -4.45 10.06
CA VAL A 236 16.54 -4.14 9.06
C VAL A 236 16.42 -5.28 8.05
N ARG A 237 17.54 -5.77 7.51
CA ARG A 237 17.53 -6.86 6.52
C ARG A 237 16.94 -8.15 7.09
N ARG A 238 17.25 -8.49 8.34
CA ARG A 238 16.67 -9.66 9.03
C ARG A 238 15.16 -9.53 9.20
N LEU A 239 14.69 -8.36 9.66
CA LEU A 239 13.25 -8.11 9.86
C LEU A 239 12.47 -8.04 8.55
N ALA A 240 13.02 -7.41 7.50
CA ALA A 240 12.39 -7.29 6.19
C ALA A 240 12.10 -8.67 5.55
N GLY A 241 12.92 -9.68 5.84
CA GLY A 241 12.68 -11.06 5.38
C GLY A 241 11.69 -11.86 6.25
N ILE A 242 11.11 -11.26 7.28
CA ILE A 242 10.25 -11.96 8.25
C ILE A 242 8.85 -11.33 8.33
N THR A 243 8.73 -10.00 8.41
CA THR A 243 7.43 -9.33 8.63
C THR A 243 6.84 -8.74 7.35
N GLN A 244 5.53 -8.91 7.21
CA GLN A 244 4.75 -8.35 6.12
C GLN A 244 4.40 -6.87 6.34
N ASP A 245 4.60 -6.34 7.55
CA ASP A 245 4.32 -4.93 7.82
C ASP A 245 5.38 -3.99 7.21
N ILE A 246 6.62 -4.46 7.01
CA ILE A 246 7.72 -3.65 6.42
C ILE A 246 7.80 -3.87 4.91
N GLN A 247 7.60 -5.12 4.51
CA GLN A 247 7.53 -5.56 3.13
C GLN A 247 6.15 -6.20 2.90
N PRO A 248 5.16 -5.38 2.52
CA PRO A 248 3.80 -5.85 2.24
C PRO A 248 3.81 -7.02 1.26
N ARG A 249 2.97 -8.01 1.55
CA ARG A 249 2.75 -9.12 0.63
C ARG A 249 2.03 -8.64 -0.63
N PHE A 250 2.23 -9.38 -1.70
CA PHE A 250 1.67 -9.15 -3.03
C PHE A 250 1.03 -10.41 -3.62
N ASP A 251 0.90 -11.47 -2.80
CA ASP A 251 0.27 -12.74 -3.19
C ASP A 251 -1.26 -12.64 -3.32
N ASP A 252 -1.83 -11.48 -3.00
CA ASP A 252 -3.25 -11.15 -3.09
C ASP A 252 -3.59 -10.07 -4.11
N VAL A 253 -2.64 -9.69 -4.97
CA VAL A 253 -2.94 -8.82 -6.11
C VAL A 253 -3.66 -9.65 -7.18
N GLU A 254 -4.85 -9.22 -7.57
CA GLU A 254 -5.63 -9.91 -8.60
C GLU A 254 -4.96 -9.72 -9.98
N GLY A 255 -4.72 -10.81 -10.71
CA GLY A 255 -4.24 -10.73 -12.08
C GLY A 255 -5.39 -10.29 -13.00
N ASP A 256 -5.16 -9.26 -13.81
CA ASP A 256 -6.12 -8.86 -14.84
C ASP A 256 -6.39 -10.06 -15.78
N ASP A 257 -7.60 -10.60 -15.66
CA ASP A 257 -8.12 -11.81 -16.31
C ASP A 257 -8.29 -11.66 -17.85
N GLU A 258 -7.24 -11.26 -18.57
CA GLU A 258 -7.18 -11.32 -20.06
C GLU A 258 -5.83 -11.73 -20.67
N SER A 259 -4.77 -12.02 -19.89
CA SER A 259 -3.55 -12.61 -20.46
C SER A 259 -3.04 -13.80 -19.65
N THR A 260 -3.51 -14.98 -20.09
CA THR A 260 -2.89 -16.31 -19.93
C THR A 260 -2.69 -16.83 -18.51
N GLU A 261 -3.09 -18.09 -18.32
CA GLU A 261 -2.67 -19.00 -17.24
C GLU A 261 -1.15 -19.23 -17.25
N GLU A 262 -0.33 -18.17 -17.24
CA GLU A 262 1.09 -18.27 -16.99
C GLU A 262 1.29 -18.41 -15.48
N GLU A 263 2.05 -19.45 -15.10
CA GLU A 263 2.52 -19.74 -13.75
C GLU A 263 2.75 -18.44 -12.98
N GLY A 264 2.05 -18.28 -11.84
CA GLY A 264 1.93 -17.02 -11.10
C GLY A 264 3.22 -16.21 -11.13
N GLN A 265 3.14 -14.97 -11.64
CA GLN A 265 4.27 -14.06 -11.72
C GLN A 265 4.97 -14.02 -10.37
N GLU A 266 6.16 -14.62 -10.27
CA GLU A 266 6.90 -14.73 -9.02
C GLU A 266 7.58 -13.38 -8.75
N PHE A 267 6.81 -12.44 -8.21
CA PHE A 267 7.35 -11.18 -7.72
C PHE A 267 8.32 -11.43 -6.57
N SER A 268 9.34 -10.58 -6.44
CA SER A 268 10.27 -10.61 -5.32
C SER A 268 10.70 -9.20 -4.93
N TYR A 269 11.29 -9.06 -3.75
CA TYR A 269 11.89 -7.81 -3.33
C TYR A 269 13.38 -7.78 -3.67
N ARG A 270 13.85 -6.64 -4.20
CA ARG A 270 15.26 -6.33 -4.39
C ARG A 270 15.60 -5.00 -3.76
N GLU A 271 16.70 -5.01 -3.03
CA GLU A 271 17.25 -3.81 -2.45
C GLU A 271 17.56 -2.75 -3.52
N SER A 272 17.14 -1.52 -3.24
CA SER A 272 17.50 -0.36 -4.05
C SER A 272 18.56 0.50 -3.36
N LYS A 273 19.39 1.16 -4.17
CA LYS A 273 20.36 2.17 -3.74
C LYS A 273 19.97 3.58 -4.18
N GLY A 274 18.72 3.76 -4.62
CA GLY A 274 18.19 5.07 -4.97
C GLY A 274 18.11 6.00 -3.76
N LEU A 275 18.06 7.29 -4.05
CA LEU A 275 17.79 8.35 -3.10
C LEU A 275 16.27 8.50 -2.93
N PRO A 276 15.79 8.98 -1.76
CA PRO A 276 14.36 9.21 -1.55
C PRO A 276 13.79 10.17 -2.59
N VAL A 277 14.48 11.26 -2.92
CA VAL A 277 14.04 12.27 -3.89
C VAL A 277 15.26 12.75 -4.70
N VAL A 278 15.10 12.96 -6.00
CA VAL A 278 16.14 13.47 -6.91
C VAL A 278 15.62 14.71 -7.64
N ASN A 279 16.23 15.87 -7.38
CA ASN A 279 15.83 17.18 -7.95
C ASN A 279 14.42 17.69 -7.56
N GLY A 280 13.83 17.12 -6.51
CA GLY A 280 12.51 17.51 -6.00
C GLY A 280 11.40 16.63 -6.55
N VAL A 281 10.23 16.64 -5.91
CA VAL A 281 9.08 15.83 -6.35
C VAL A 281 8.36 16.51 -7.52
N SER A 282 8.09 15.73 -8.56
CA SER A 282 7.30 16.14 -9.72
C SER A 282 6.22 15.09 -10.06
N PRO A 283 5.02 15.50 -10.51
CA PRO A 283 4.02 14.57 -11.03
C PRO A 283 4.51 13.74 -12.23
N SER A 284 5.56 14.19 -12.92
CA SER A 284 6.18 13.47 -14.04
C SER A 284 7.05 12.28 -13.61
N ASP A 285 7.44 12.22 -12.33
CA ASP A 285 8.38 11.19 -11.89
C ASP A 285 7.69 9.84 -11.82
N ILE A 286 6.42 9.81 -11.44
CA ILE A 286 5.71 8.57 -11.14
C ILE A 286 5.04 7.95 -12.37
N ARG A 287 5.22 6.64 -12.50
CA ARG A 287 4.46 5.75 -13.37
C ARG A 287 3.85 4.63 -12.55
N GLN A 288 2.55 4.39 -12.72
CA GLN A 288 1.89 3.22 -12.16
C GLN A 288 2.46 1.93 -12.77
N GLY A 289 2.53 0.89 -11.95
CA GLY A 289 2.90 -0.47 -12.36
C GLY A 289 1.67 -1.35 -12.63
N LEU A 290 1.75 -2.60 -12.18
CA LEU A 290 0.76 -3.66 -12.47
C LEU A 290 -0.39 -3.78 -11.46
N ILE A 291 -0.47 -2.91 -10.44
CA ILE A 291 -1.55 -2.94 -9.44
C ILE A 291 -2.71 -2.03 -9.88
N GLY A 292 -3.94 -2.41 -9.55
CA GLY A 292 -5.16 -1.61 -9.71
C GLY A 292 -5.28 -0.38 -8.79
N ASP A 293 -4.18 0.30 -8.45
CA ASP A 293 -4.13 1.42 -7.48
C ASP A 293 -4.12 2.81 -8.15
N CYS A 294 -4.58 2.90 -9.40
CA CYS A 294 -4.61 4.14 -10.19
C CYS A 294 -5.17 5.36 -9.44
N TRP A 295 -6.15 5.13 -8.56
CA TRP A 295 -6.75 6.16 -7.71
C TRP A 295 -5.72 6.85 -6.81
N TYR A 296 -4.75 6.09 -6.28
CA TYR A 296 -3.69 6.60 -5.43
C TYR A 296 -2.59 7.26 -6.24
N ILE A 297 -2.16 6.65 -7.36
CA ILE A 297 -1.14 7.23 -8.24
C ILE A 297 -1.62 8.57 -8.84
N ALA A 298 -2.88 8.64 -9.29
CA ALA A 298 -3.47 9.91 -9.73
C ALA A 298 -3.55 10.95 -8.60
N SER A 299 -3.78 10.51 -7.36
CA SER A 299 -3.77 11.40 -6.18
C SER A 299 -2.37 11.95 -5.90
N LEU A 300 -1.33 11.10 -5.93
CA LEU A 300 0.07 11.51 -5.78
C LEU A 300 0.43 12.55 -6.84
N LYS A 301 0.08 12.29 -8.11
CA LYS A 301 0.30 13.27 -9.19
C LYS A 301 -0.42 14.59 -8.94
N ALA A 302 -1.71 14.55 -8.58
CA ALA A 302 -2.51 15.75 -8.33
C ALA A 302 -1.98 16.58 -7.15
N VAL A 303 -1.57 15.92 -6.06
CA VAL A 303 -0.96 16.58 -4.89
C VAL A 303 0.42 17.13 -5.25
N ALA A 304 1.27 16.36 -5.95
CA ALA A 304 2.60 16.81 -6.39
C ALA A 304 2.52 18.07 -7.27
N ALA A 305 1.54 18.13 -8.19
CA ALA A 305 1.33 19.30 -9.04
C ALA A 305 0.85 20.53 -8.27
N SER A 306 0.04 20.33 -7.22
CA SER A 306 -0.47 21.41 -6.39
C SER A 306 0.60 21.96 -5.41
N ASP A 307 1.22 21.07 -4.65
CA ASP A 307 2.28 21.35 -3.68
C ASP A 307 3.18 20.11 -3.48
N PRO A 308 4.34 20.04 -4.16
CA PRO A 308 5.24 18.90 -4.06
C PRO A 308 5.82 18.73 -2.65
N SER A 309 5.84 19.80 -1.84
CA SER A 309 6.37 19.75 -0.48
C SER A 309 5.53 18.87 0.45
N VAL A 310 4.27 18.58 0.10
CA VAL A 310 3.43 17.63 0.84
C VAL A 310 4.04 16.24 0.83
N ILE A 311 4.55 15.80 -0.33
CA ILE A 311 5.17 14.48 -0.51
C ILE A 311 6.63 14.50 -0.03
N GLU A 312 7.40 15.54 -0.39
CA GLU A 312 8.80 15.66 0.07
C GLU A 312 8.90 15.63 1.60
N ASN A 313 8.04 16.37 2.30
CA ASN A 313 8.01 16.40 3.77
C ASN A 313 7.21 15.24 4.38
N ALA A 314 6.65 14.33 3.58
CA ALA A 314 6.06 13.10 4.09
C ALA A 314 7.13 12.04 4.33
N ILE A 315 8.25 12.07 3.59
CA ILE A 315 9.27 11.03 3.62
C ILE A 315 10.44 11.46 4.50
N THR A 316 10.79 10.64 5.49
CA THR A 316 12.01 10.77 6.29
C THR A 316 12.95 9.60 5.99
N ASP A 317 14.16 9.90 5.49
CA ASP A 317 15.23 8.92 5.36
C ASP A 317 15.90 8.65 6.71
N ASN A 318 15.83 7.39 7.16
CA ASN A 318 16.43 6.97 8.43
C ASN A 318 17.92 6.64 8.31
N GLY A 319 18.47 6.61 7.08
CA GLY A 319 19.88 6.38 6.77
C GLY A 319 20.30 4.91 6.79
N ASN A 320 19.41 3.99 7.11
CA ASN A 320 19.66 2.54 7.23
C ASN A 320 18.93 1.70 6.15
N GLY A 321 18.49 2.35 5.07
CA GLY A 321 17.69 1.71 4.02
C GLY A 321 16.19 1.61 4.34
N THR A 322 15.74 2.24 5.43
CA THR A 322 14.32 2.45 5.73
C THR A 322 13.90 3.91 5.61
N TYR A 323 12.63 4.11 5.32
CA TYR A 323 11.99 5.41 5.18
C TYR A 323 10.74 5.42 6.04
N THR A 324 10.57 6.46 6.85
CA THR A 324 9.35 6.70 7.61
C THR A 324 8.49 7.70 6.84
N VAL A 325 7.29 7.27 6.45
CA VAL A 325 6.31 8.04 5.69
C VAL A 325 5.19 8.50 6.60
N ARG A 326 4.89 9.80 6.56
CA ARG A 326 3.69 10.38 7.17
C ARG A 326 2.51 10.24 6.22
N LEU A 327 1.52 9.46 6.66
CA LEU A 327 0.18 9.36 6.07
C LEU A 327 -0.85 9.95 7.06
N TYR A 328 -2.13 9.94 6.69
CA TYR A 328 -3.21 10.41 7.55
C TYR A 328 -4.35 9.41 7.67
N ARG A 329 -4.90 9.31 8.89
CA ARG A 329 -6.16 8.63 9.22
C ARG A 329 -7.06 9.60 9.96
N ASP A 330 -8.24 9.89 9.41
CA ASP A 330 -9.20 10.84 9.99
C ASP A 330 -8.56 12.21 10.33
N GLY A 331 -7.69 12.70 9.43
CA GLY A 331 -6.94 13.96 9.59
C GLY A 331 -5.81 13.93 10.63
N LYS A 332 -5.53 12.79 11.25
CA LYS A 332 -4.42 12.61 12.20
C LYS A 332 -3.24 11.93 11.52
N PRO A 333 -2.00 12.41 11.72
CA PRO A 333 -0.84 11.80 11.11
C PRO A 333 -0.60 10.40 11.69
N VAL A 334 -0.29 9.46 10.80
CA VAL A 334 0.17 8.11 11.09
C VAL A 334 1.50 7.92 10.39
N TYR A 335 2.48 7.33 11.08
CA TYR A 335 3.83 7.14 10.54
C TYR A 335 4.03 5.65 10.24
N ILE A 336 4.46 5.36 9.02
CA ILE A 336 4.65 4.01 8.51
C ILE A 336 6.10 3.88 8.07
N THR A 337 6.82 2.90 8.60
CA THR A 337 8.24 2.72 8.27
C THR A 337 8.43 1.50 7.39
N VAL A 338 8.96 1.72 6.19
CA VAL A 338 9.15 0.70 5.15
C VAL A 338 10.60 0.70 4.65
N THR A 339 11.02 -0.34 3.94
CA THR A 339 12.32 -0.32 3.24
C THR A 339 12.23 0.35 1.88
N GLY A 340 13.37 0.80 1.33
CA GLY A 340 13.49 1.21 -0.07
C GLY A 340 13.51 0.09 -1.10
N ASP A 341 13.25 -1.16 -0.70
CA ASP A 341 13.36 -2.30 -1.61
C ASP A 341 12.26 -2.27 -2.67
N GLN A 342 12.57 -2.61 -3.90
CA GLN A 342 11.60 -2.57 -5.00
C GLN A 342 10.98 -3.94 -5.20
N VAL A 343 9.68 -3.97 -5.49
CA VAL A 343 9.03 -5.18 -6.00
C VAL A 343 9.41 -5.34 -7.47
N ILE A 344 9.99 -6.48 -7.82
CA ILE A 344 10.41 -6.80 -9.18
C ILE A 344 9.71 -8.03 -9.72
N MET A 345 9.54 -8.02 -11.03
CA MET A 345 9.05 -9.15 -11.82
C MET A 345 10.19 -10.15 -12.10
N PRO A 346 9.86 -11.38 -12.55
CA PRO A 346 10.85 -12.40 -12.91
C PRO A 346 11.87 -11.96 -13.98
N ASP A 347 11.49 -11.04 -14.87
CA ASP A 347 12.38 -10.47 -15.89
C ASP A 347 13.35 -9.40 -15.34
N GLY A 348 13.19 -9.01 -14.06
CA GLY A 348 14.03 -8.07 -13.34
C GLY A 348 13.55 -6.61 -13.38
N ASP A 349 12.45 -6.32 -14.09
CA ASP A 349 11.83 -5.00 -14.15
C ASP A 349 10.97 -4.73 -12.90
N GLN A 350 10.69 -3.45 -12.64
CA GLN A 350 9.88 -3.03 -11.48
C GLN A 350 8.40 -3.33 -11.74
N GLY A 351 7.78 -4.04 -10.80
CA GLY A 351 6.39 -4.49 -10.90
C GLY A 351 5.36 -3.39 -10.63
N TYR A 352 5.63 -2.53 -9.65
CA TYR A 352 4.65 -1.56 -9.12
C TYR A 352 5.05 -0.11 -9.43
N ALA A 353 4.54 0.88 -8.68
CA ALA A 353 4.89 2.28 -8.91
C ALA A 353 6.40 2.45 -9.02
N ARG A 354 6.82 3.28 -9.97
CA ARG A 354 8.24 3.49 -10.25
C ARG A 354 8.53 4.92 -10.66
N SER A 355 9.69 5.43 -10.25
CA SER A 355 10.21 6.67 -10.80
C SER A 355 10.67 6.50 -12.26
N THR A 356 10.60 7.58 -13.04
CA THR A 356 11.27 7.68 -14.35
C THR A 356 12.79 7.75 -14.22
N ASP A 357 13.30 8.22 -13.08
CA ASP A 357 14.70 8.15 -12.70
C ASP A 357 14.91 6.95 -11.76
N LYS A 358 15.64 5.93 -12.23
CA LYS A 358 15.92 4.71 -11.43
C LYS A 358 16.73 4.99 -10.16
N SER A 359 17.31 6.19 -10.01
CA SER A 359 18.00 6.63 -8.81
C SER A 359 17.11 7.33 -7.80
N GLU A 360 15.81 7.50 -8.08
CA GLU A 360 14.81 8.08 -7.19
C GLU A 360 13.81 7.03 -6.71
N LEU A 361 13.32 7.17 -5.47
CA LEU A 361 12.46 6.17 -4.82
C LEU A 361 11.15 6.72 -4.23
N TRP A 362 10.86 8.02 -4.31
CA TRP A 362 9.65 8.54 -3.66
C TRP A 362 8.37 7.84 -4.14
N PRO A 363 8.18 7.49 -5.44
CA PRO A 363 6.99 6.77 -5.87
C PRO A 363 6.84 5.41 -5.18
N GLU A 364 7.91 4.61 -5.21
CA GLU A 364 7.98 3.27 -4.61
C GLU A 364 7.76 3.31 -3.09
N ILE A 365 8.37 4.30 -2.42
CA ILE A 365 8.27 4.48 -0.96
C ILE A 365 6.83 4.83 -0.57
N MET A 366 6.19 5.75 -1.30
CA MET A 366 4.82 6.19 -0.99
C MET A 366 3.78 5.08 -1.22
N GLU A 367 3.86 4.37 -2.36
CA GLU A 367 2.98 3.23 -2.66
C GLU A 367 3.15 2.11 -1.63
N LYS A 368 4.39 1.74 -1.31
CA LYS A 368 4.65 0.70 -0.29
C LYS A 368 4.16 1.12 1.09
N ALA A 369 4.34 2.38 1.49
CA ALA A 369 3.83 2.86 2.77
C ALA A 369 2.30 2.77 2.85
N LEU A 370 1.59 3.05 1.74
CA LEU A 370 0.15 2.84 1.68
C LEU A 370 -0.21 1.35 1.76
N ALA A 371 0.46 0.49 0.99
CA ALA A 371 0.24 -0.96 1.05
C ALA A 371 0.49 -1.53 2.46
N SER A 372 1.51 -1.04 3.15
CA SER A 372 1.83 -1.39 4.54
C SER A 372 0.76 -0.89 5.53
N TYR A 373 0.22 0.30 5.28
CA TYR A 373 -0.85 0.90 6.07
C TYR A 373 -2.19 0.16 5.92
N GLU A 374 -2.53 -0.29 4.71
CA GLU A 374 -3.76 -1.06 4.41
C GLU A 374 -3.60 -2.57 4.64
N GLY A 375 -2.36 -3.08 4.62
CA GLY A 375 -1.98 -4.45 5.03
C GLY A 375 -1.37 -5.33 3.92
N SER A 376 -1.52 -4.97 2.65
CA SER A 376 -0.91 -5.63 1.49
C SER A 376 -1.00 -4.75 0.24
N TYR A 377 -0.32 -5.15 -0.83
CA TYR A 377 -0.53 -4.51 -2.14
C TYR A 377 -1.91 -4.83 -2.73
N GLY A 378 -2.46 -6.03 -2.51
CA GLY A 378 -3.84 -6.33 -2.92
C GLY A 378 -4.88 -5.47 -2.19
N ALA A 379 -4.59 -5.02 -0.96
CA ALA A 379 -5.49 -4.18 -0.19
C ALA A 379 -5.64 -2.74 -0.73
N ILE A 380 -4.74 -2.29 -1.62
CA ILE A 380 -4.82 -0.96 -2.24
C ILE A 380 -5.44 -0.99 -3.65
N GLU A 381 -5.90 -2.15 -4.11
CA GLU A 381 -6.60 -2.29 -5.38
C GLU A 381 -8.01 -1.70 -5.31
N GLY A 382 -8.29 -0.77 -6.23
CA GLY A 382 -9.58 -0.10 -6.32
C GLY A 382 -9.81 0.92 -5.20
N GLY A 383 -10.11 2.15 -5.59
CA GLY A 383 -10.33 3.22 -4.63
C GLY A 383 -10.76 4.52 -5.29
N TRP A 384 -10.91 5.56 -4.47
CA TRP A 384 -11.30 6.89 -4.94
C TRP A 384 -10.16 7.86 -4.70
N ALA A 385 -9.84 8.67 -5.71
CA ALA A 385 -8.76 9.66 -5.58
C ALA A 385 -9.01 10.65 -4.42
N SER A 386 -10.27 10.92 -4.06
CA SER A 386 -10.60 11.66 -2.83
C SER A 386 -9.96 11.08 -1.56
N ASN A 387 -9.96 9.75 -1.43
CA ASN A 387 -9.37 9.05 -0.29
C ASN A 387 -7.84 9.11 -0.38
N GLY A 388 -7.27 9.02 -1.59
CA GLY A 388 -5.82 9.06 -1.78
C GLY A 388 -5.26 10.42 -1.39
N MET A 389 -5.92 11.49 -1.83
CA MET A 389 -5.57 12.84 -1.42
C MET A 389 -5.77 13.08 0.07
N GLU A 390 -6.82 12.54 0.70
CA GLU A 390 -7.02 12.63 2.16
C GLU A 390 -5.91 11.95 2.95
N VAL A 391 -5.47 10.76 2.52
CA VAL A 391 -4.36 10.01 3.15
C VAL A 391 -3.04 10.77 3.02
N LEU A 392 -2.85 11.55 1.95
CA LEU A 392 -1.64 12.35 1.71
C LEU A 392 -1.64 13.68 2.47
N THR A 393 -2.77 14.38 2.51
CA THR A 393 -2.84 15.77 3.00
C THR A 393 -3.43 15.89 4.41
N GLY A 394 -4.19 14.89 4.86
CA GLY A 394 -4.97 14.95 6.09
C GLY A 394 -6.16 15.90 6.04
N LYS A 395 -6.43 16.50 4.87
CA LYS A 395 -7.54 17.43 4.65
C LYS A 395 -8.70 16.71 3.94
N PRO A 396 -9.96 17.02 4.27
CA PRO A 396 -11.11 16.40 3.63
C PRO A 396 -11.18 16.74 2.14
N SER A 397 -11.53 15.75 1.32
CA SER A 397 -11.77 15.91 -0.11
C SER A 397 -13.26 16.05 -0.40
N THR A 398 -13.59 16.61 -1.57
CA THR A 398 -14.92 16.51 -2.15
C THR A 398 -14.92 15.55 -3.32
N ARG A 399 -16.07 14.90 -3.54
CA ARG A 399 -16.33 14.03 -4.69
C ARG A 399 -17.72 14.35 -5.22
N ARG A 400 -17.81 14.86 -6.44
CA ARG A 400 -19.08 15.25 -7.06
C ARG A 400 -19.16 14.75 -8.49
N SER A 401 -20.38 14.71 -9.03
CA SER A 401 -20.59 14.39 -10.44
C SER A 401 -19.86 15.40 -11.33
N THR A 402 -19.37 14.96 -12.48
CA THR A 402 -18.85 15.86 -13.53
C THR A 402 -19.88 16.88 -14.00
N ASP A 403 -21.17 16.53 -13.97
CA ASP A 403 -22.28 17.47 -14.25
C ASP A 403 -22.37 18.66 -13.28
N SER A 404 -21.69 18.59 -12.13
CA SER A 404 -21.66 19.67 -11.13
C SER A 404 -20.55 20.69 -11.35
N TYR A 405 -19.70 20.48 -12.36
CA TYR A 405 -18.63 21.39 -12.73
C TYR A 405 -18.91 21.96 -14.13
N SER A 406 -18.51 23.20 -14.35
CA SER A 406 -18.17 23.75 -15.66
C SER A 406 -16.65 23.71 -15.86
N ALA A 407 -16.16 23.99 -17.08
CA ALA A 407 -14.72 24.19 -17.29
C ALA A 407 -14.18 25.32 -16.41
N ALA A 408 -14.94 26.41 -16.27
CA ALA A 408 -14.58 27.53 -15.40
C ALA A 408 -14.47 27.13 -13.92
N ASP A 409 -15.37 26.26 -13.44
CA ASP A 409 -15.29 25.75 -12.06
C ASP A 409 -14.03 24.90 -11.86
N LEU A 410 -13.73 23.97 -12.77
CA LEU A 410 -12.49 23.16 -12.71
C LEU A 410 -11.24 24.05 -12.74
N LYS A 411 -11.22 25.04 -13.63
CA LYS A 411 -10.13 26.01 -13.70
C LYS A 411 -9.97 26.75 -12.37
N ALA A 412 -11.07 27.16 -11.75
CA ALA A 412 -11.04 27.82 -10.45
C ALA A 412 -10.49 26.91 -9.35
N GLU A 413 -10.77 25.60 -9.35
CA GLU A 413 -10.17 24.65 -8.40
C GLU A 413 -8.64 24.59 -8.57
N LEU A 414 -8.15 24.50 -9.82
CA LEU A 414 -6.71 24.50 -10.11
C LEU A 414 -6.03 25.82 -9.76
N ASP A 415 -6.66 26.96 -10.09
CA ASP A 415 -6.13 28.30 -9.81
C ASP A 415 -6.06 28.58 -8.29
N GLN A 416 -6.95 27.96 -7.49
CA GLN A 416 -6.88 27.97 -6.02
C GLN A 416 -5.77 27.06 -5.48
N GLY A 417 -5.10 26.30 -6.34
CA GLY A 417 -4.07 25.33 -5.96
C GLY A 417 -4.65 24.07 -5.34
N HIS A 418 -5.90 23.71 -5.62
CA HIS A 418 -6.43 22.42 -5.19
C HIS A 418 -5.88 21.29 -6.07
N ALA A 419 -5.73 20.10 -5.49
CA ALA A 419 -5.45 18.89 -6.25
C ALA A 419 -6.76 18.37 -6.84
N VAL A 420 -6.77 18.10 -8.15
CA VAL A 420 -7.96 17.66 -8.89
C VAL A 420 -7.68 16.37 -9.63
N ALA A 421 -8.50 15.36 -9.36
CA ALA A 421 -8.46 14.06 -10.01
C ALA A 421 -9.87 13.63 -10.48
N LEU A 422 -9.94 12.65 -11.36
CA LEU A 422 -11.15 12.21 -12.05
C LEU A 422 -11.34 10.71 -11.92
N SER A 423 -12.58 10.25 -12.02
CA SER A 423 -12.90 8.84 -12.32
C SER A 423 -13.63 8.75 -13.65
N SER A 424 -13.10 7.96 -14.57
CA SER A 424 -13.73 7.72 -15.86
C SER A 424 -15.04 6.94 -15.71
N GLN A 425 -15.77 6.75 -16.81
CA GLN A 425 -16.96 5.90 -16.77
C GLN A 425 -16.61 4.47 -16.34
N PRO A 426 -17.54 3.72 -15.72
CA PRO A 426 -17.37 2.28 -15.51
C PRO A 426 -17.51 1.53 -16.85
N THR A 427 -16.96 0.32 -16.93
CA THR A 427 -17.08 -0.53 -18.11
C THR A 427 -18.57 -0.78 -18.44
N PRO A 428 -19.02 -0.50 -19.67
CA PRO A 428 -20.42 -0.68 -20.05
C PRO A 428 -20.82 -2.16 -19.94
N ARG A 429 -22.06 -2.43 -19.46
CA ARG A 429 -22.62 -3.79 -19.40
C ARG A 429 -22.87 -4.42 -20.78
N SER A 430 -22.81 -3.63 -21.85
CA SER A 430 -22.99 -4.05 -23.24
C SER A 430 -21.70 -3.79 -24.02
N SER A 431 -21.24 -4.78 -24.78
CA SER A 431 -20.06 -4.68 -25.65
C SER A 431 -20.23 -3.75 -26.84
N ARG A 432 -21.45 -3.23 -27.09
CA ARG A 432 -21.68 -2.14 -28.04
C ARG A 432 -21.34 -0.83 -27.38
N ASN A 433 -20.06 -0.55 -27.29
CA ASN A 433 -19.61 0.75 -26.90
C ASN A 433 -19.32 1.56 -28.18
N GLU A 434 -20.20 2.50 -28.48
CA GLU A 434 -20.11 3.36 -29.66
C GLU A 434 -19.36 4.68 -29.35
N ASN A 435 -18.91 4.88 -28.10
CA ASN A 435 -18.19 6.10 -27.73
C ASN A 435 -16.75 6.06 -28.28
N PRO A 436 -16.40 6.92 -29.26
CA PRO A 436 -15.08 6.92 -29.89
C PRO A 436 -13.95 7.21 -28.93
N LEU A 437 -14.20 7.83 -27.77
CA LEU A 437 -13.16 8.09 -26.76
C LEU A 437 -12.55 6.80 -26.21
N TYR A 438 -13.30 5.69 -26.23
CA TYR A 438 -12.92 4.40 -25.65
C TYR A 438 -12.52 3.35 -26.71
N ASP A 439 -12.49 3.74 -27.99
CA ASP A 439 -12.13 2.84 -29.08
C ASP A 439 -10.67 2.38 -28.95
N LYS A 440 -10.42 1.07 -29.04
CA LYS A 440 -9.09 0.48 -28.84
C LYS A 440 -8.11 0.79 -29.97
N HIS A 441 -8.62 1.04 -31.18
CA HIS A 441 -7.81 1.12 -32.39
C HIS A 441 -7.73 2.54 -32.93
N HIS A 442 -8.81 3.30 -32.85
CA HIS A 442 -8.93 4.65 -33.40
C HIS A 442 -9.71 5.56 -32.44
N PRO A 443 -9.18 5.82 -31.24
CA PRO A 443 -9.85 6.70 -30.30
C PRO A 443 -9.91 8.12 -30.87
N ARG A 444 -11.10 8.74 -30.80
CA ARG A 444 -11.33 10.08 -31.34
C ARG A 444 -12.15 10.94 -30.40
N ASP A 445 -11.87 12.23 -30.40
CA ASP A 445 -12.71 13.23 -29.75
C ASP A 445 -13.96 13.55 -30.59
N SER A 446 -14.88 14.33 -30.03
CA SER A 446 -16.12 14.79 -30.70
C SER A 446 -15.86 15.70 -31.90
N LYS A 447 -14.67 16.32 -32.00
CA LYS A 447 -14.22 17.13 -33.13
C LYS A 447 -13.60 16.26 -34.24
N GLY A 448 -13.47 14.95 -34.04
CA GLY A 448 -12.95 13.97 -34.99
C GLY A 448 -11.43 13.81 -34.98
N ASN A 449 -10.73 14.49 -34.07
CA ASN A 449 -9.28 14.37 -33.90
C ASN A 449 -8.95 13.02 -33.28
N GLU A 450 -7.87 12.40 -33.75
CA GLU A 450 -7.38 11.13 -33.20
C GLU A 450 -6.63 11.39 -31.89
N LEU A 451 -6.99 10.64 -30.86
CA LEU A 451 -6.32 10.64 -29.57
C LEU A 451 -5.15 9.65 -29.62
N TRP A 452 -4.05 9.99 -28.94
CA TRP A 452 -2.88 9.12 -28.92
C TRP A 452 -3.10 7.88 -28.03
N GLU A 453 -4.03 7.97 -27.07
CA GLU A 453 -4.56 6.87 -26.29
C GLU A 453 -6.09 6.92 -26.23
N ARG A 454 -6.71 5.79 -25.91
CA ARG A 454 -8.13 5.77 -25.53
C ARG A 454 -8.29 6.16 -24.08
N LEU A 455 -9.49 6.63 -23.71
CA LEU A 455 -9.92 6.58 -22.32
C LEU A 455 -10.08 5.12 -21.86
N MET A 456 -9.57 4.87 -20.66
CA MET A 456 -9.75 3.61 -19.94
C MET A 456 -10.97 3.70 -19.05
N TYR A 457 -11.79 2.64 -19.05
CA TYR A 457 -12.93 2.51 -18.13
C TYR A 457 -12.46 2.23 -16.70
N GLY A 458 -13.23 2.72 -15.72
CA GLY A 458 -12.98 2.45 -14.30
C GLY A 458 -11.63 2.96 -13.80
N HIS A 459 -11.07 3.98 -14.45
CA HIS A 459 -9.69 4.42 -14.26
C HIS A 459 -9.63 5.86 -13.74
N ALA A 460 -8.60 6.14 -12.93
CA ALA A 460 -8.38 7.46 -12.37
C ALA A 460 -7.38 8.28 -13.19
N TYR A 461 -7.61 9.59 -13.28
CA TYR A 461 -6.75 10.53 -14.01
C TYR A 461 -6.52 11.77 -13.16
N GLN A 462 -5.39 12.43 -13.35
CA GLN A 462 -5.16 13.79 -12.83
C GLN A 462 -5.72 14.82 -13.84
N VAL A 463 -6.25 15.94 -13.36
CA VAL A 463 -6.44 17.14 -14.20
C VAL A 463 -5.15 17.98 -14.16
N VAL A 464 -4.57 18.26 -15.32
CA VAL A 464 -3.31 19.01 -15.46
C VAL A 464 -3.59 20.49 -15.70
N SER A 465 -4.51 20.80 -16.61
CA SER A 465 -4.87 22.17 -16.96
C SER A 465 -6.26 22.26 -17.58
N VAL A 466 -6.82 23.47 -17.57
CA VAL A 466 -8.07 23.81 -18.24
C VAL A 466 -7.85 25.09 -19.06
N ASP A 467 -8.23 25.06 -20.33
CA ASP A 467 -8.26 26.22 -21.21
C ASP A 467 -9.72 26.60 -21.50
N LEU A 468 -10.08 27.87 -21.30
CA LEU A 468 -11.44 28.39 -21.50
C LEU A 468 -11.67 28.98 -22.90
N GLY A 469 -10.72 28.78 -23.83
CA GLY A 469 -10.88 29.11 -25.25
C GLY A 469 -11.40 30.53 -25.51
N ASP A 470 -12.35 30.63 -26.45
CA ASP A 470 -13.08 31.88 -26.73
C ASP A 470 -14.23 32.05 -25.72
N PRO A 471 -14.27 33.13 -24.92
CA PRO A 471 -15.36 33.38 -23.96
C PRO A 471 -16.75 33.50 -24.60
N SER A 472 -16.83 33.68 -25.93
CA SER A 472 -18.09 33.71 -26.68
C SER A 472 -18.51 32.35 -27.24
N ASP A 473 -17.64 31.33 -27.17
CA ASP A 473 -17.89 29.95 -27.59
C ASP A 473 -17.36 28.94 -26.55
N PRO A 474 -18.15 28.58 -25.53
CA PRO A 474 -17.77 27.58 -24.53
C PRO A 474 -17.51 26.18 -25.10
N SER A 475 -17.82 25.91 -26.38
CA SER A 475 -17.48 24.63 -27.02
C SER A 475 -15.98 24.53 -27.40
N ASP A 476 -15.24 25.62 -27.23
CA ASP A 476 -13.78 25.67 -27.35
C ASP A 476 -13.05 25.39 -26.03
N ASP A 477 -13.76 25.28 -24.91
CA ASP A 477 -13.18 24.88 -23.63
C ASP A 477 -12.53 23.49 -23.74
N THR A 478 -11.34 23.33 -23.17
CA THR A 478 -10.64 22.04 -23.14
C THR A 478 -10.09 21.72 -21.76
N VAL A 479 -10.02 20.42 -21.46
CA VAL A 479 -9.45 19.89 -20.22
C VAL A 479 -8.30 18.94 -20.57
N THR A 480 -7.12 19.23 -20.02
CA THR A 480 -5.94 18.39 -20.15
C THR A 480 -5.84 17.47 -18.95
N ILE A 481 -5.74 16.17 -19.20
CA ILE A 481 -5.70 15.11 -18.18
C ILE A 481 -4.44 14.25 -18.33
N GLN A 482 -3.98 13.66 -17.23
CA GLN A 482 -2.84 12.74 -17.22
C GLN A 482 -3.27 11.36 -16.73
N ASN A 483 -3.08 10.36 -17.60
CA ASN A 483 -3.20 8.95 -17.24
C ASN A 483 -1.99 8.53 -16.37
N PRO A 484 -2.18 7.96 -15.16
CA PRO A 484 -1.09 7.57 -14.25
C PRO A 484 -0.16 6.46 -14.79
N TRP A 485 -0.53 5.75 -15.86
CA TRP A 485 0.35 4.77 -16.53
C TRP A 485 1.56 5.41 -17.21
N TYR A 486 1.44 6.70 -17.55
CA TYR A 486 2.47 7.46 -18.25
C TYR A 486 3.02 8.57 -17.37
N PRO A 487 4.33 8.87 -17.48
CA PRO A 487 4.96 9.87 -16.65
C PRO A 487 4.50 11.28 -17.03
N ASP A 488 4.64 11.64 -18.30
CA ASP A 488 4.36 12.98 -18.81
C ASP A 488 3.91 12.90 -20.27
N GLN A 489 2.70 12.37 -20.46
CA GLN A 489 2.01 12.32 -21.75
C GLN A 489 0.55 12.63 -21.47
N PRO A 490 0.18 13.91 -21.34
CA PRO A 490 -1.19 14.27 -21.08
C PRO A 490 -2.03 14.23 -22.36
N MET A 491 -3.33 14.04 -22.18
CA MET A 491 -4.34 14.08 -23.24
C MET A 491 -5.24 15.31 -23.04
N THR A 492 -5.48 16.07 -24.10
CA THR A 492 -6.40 17.21 -24.06
C THR A 492 -7.70 16.85 -24.74
N LEU A 493 -8.82 17.06 -24.05
CA LEU A 493 -10.16 16.76 -24.52
C LEU A 493 -10.99 18.05 -24.62
N PRO A 494 -11.84 18.20 -25.65
CA PRO A 494 -12.94 19.14 -25.59
C PRO A 494 -13.75 18.95 -24.30
N TYR A 495 -14.25 20.04 -23.71
CA TYR A 495 -14.93 19.97 -22.42
C TYR A 495 -16.12 19.01 -22.41
N GLU A 496 -16.88 18.95 -23.50
CA GLU A 496 -17.99 17.99 -23.62
C GLU A 496 -17.51 16.52 -23.65
N ASP A 497 -16.37 16.24 -24.27
CA ASP A 497 -15.77 14.89 -24.25
C ASP A 497 -15.24 14.53 -22.87
N TRP A 498 -14.65 15.49 -22.17
CA TRP A 498 -14.29 15.32 -20.76
C TRP A 498 -15.55 15.03 -19.92
N ARG A 499 -16.58 15.87 -20.02
CA ARG A 499 -17.80 15.71 -19.21
C ARG A 499 -18.47 14.36 -19.47
N ASN A 500 -18.49 13.91 -20.72
CA ASN A 500 -19.05 12.62 -21.11
C ASN A 500 -18.09 11.44 -20.85
N GLY A 501 -16.79 11.67 -20.78
CA GLY A 501 -15.79 10.64 -20.50
C GLY A 501 -15.68 10.29 -19.02
N PHE A 502 -16.08 11.21 -18.13
CA PHE A 502 -15.86 11.09 -16.68
C PHE A 502 -17.17 11.10 -15.89
N THR A 503 -17.16 10.46 -14.73
CA THR A 503 -18.35 10.39 -13.84
C THR A 503 -18.19 11.21 -12.57
N GLN A 504 -16.96 11.38 -12.10
CA GLN A 504 -16.68 12.04 -10.83
C GLN A 504 -15.45 12.93 -10.93
N VAL A 505 -15.54 14.08 -10.26
CA VAL A 505 -14.43 14.99 -9.96
C VAL A 505 -14.13 14.89 -8.47
N HIS A 506 -12.86 14.67 -8.15
CA HIS A 506 -12.32 14.61 -6.80
C HIS A 506 -11.44 15.83 -6.58
N VAL A 507 -11.69 16.58 -5.52
CA VAL A 507 -10.96 17.83 -5.22
C VAL A 507 -10.47 17.80 -3.78
N ASN A 508 -9.19 18.09 -3.55
CA ASN A 508 -8.61 18.27 -2.22
C ASN A 508 -7.96 19.67 -2.08
N PRO A 509 -8.30 20.44 -1.05
CA PRO A 509 -7.72 21.76 -0.82
C PRO A 509 -6.33 21.63 -0.20
N VAL A 510 -5.33 21.26 -1.01
CA VAL A 510 -3.96 20.98 -0.54
C VAL A 510 -3.35 22.19 0.18
N LYS A 511 -3.60 23.41 -0.30
CA LYS A 511 -3.14 24.67 0.31
C LYS A 511 -4.09 25.16 1.39
#